data_AF-A0A6I9PDP4-F1
#
_entry.id   AF-A0A6I9PDP4-F1
#
_cell.length_a   1.000
_cell.length_b   1.000
_cell.length_c   1.000
_cell.angle_alpha   90.00
_cell.angle_beta   90.00
_cell.angle_gamma   90.00
#
_symmetry.space_group_name_H-M   'P 1'
#
loop_
_entity.id
_entity.type
_entity.pdbx_description
1 polymer ?
#
loop_
_entity_poly.entity_id
_entity_poly.type
_entity_poly.pdbx_seq_one_letter_code
_entity_poly.pdbx_strand_id
1 'polypeptide(L)'
;MEVSPATQRRIRASLSDLDNEEAIENLSVRQLKEILARNFVNYSGCCEKWELLERVHRLYRENEHNRKSMENVSITPNTCA
;
A
#
# COMPACT_ATOMS: atom_id res chain seq x y z
N MET A 1 -26.08 -26.53 14.43
CA MET A 1 -24.71 -26.18 13.98
C MET A 1 -24.79 -25.83 12.52
N GLU A 2 -25.15 -24.61 12.13
CA GLU A 2 -25.05 -24.16 10.73
C GLU A 2 -24.78 -22.66 10.74
N VAL A 3 -23.52 -22.29 11.03
CA VAL A 3 -23.07 -20.92 10.76
C VAL A 3 -22.90 -20.83 9.24
N SER A 4 -23.85 -20.17 8.60
CA SER A 4 -23.77 -19.79 7.19
C SER A 4 -22.37 -19.26 6.88
N PRO A 5 -21.72 -19.67 5.77
CA PRO A 5 -20.47 -19.04 5.35
C PRO A 5 -20.82 -17.64 4.90
N ALA A 6 -20.93 -16.72 5.86
CA ALA A 6 -21.06 -15.29 5.63
C ALA A 6 -19.98 -14.99 4.62
N THR A 7 -20.42 -14.67 3.41
CA THR A 7 -19.59 -14.28 2.28
C THR A 7 -18.47 -13.43 2.83
N GLN A 8 -17.29 -14.03 2.99
CA GLN A 8 -16.13 -13.33 3.51
C GLN A 8 -15.83 -12.37 2.38
N ARG A 9 -16.43 -11.18 2.49
CA ARG A 9 -16.20 -10.05 1.60
C ARG A 9 -14.70 -10.01 1.55
N ARG A 10 -14.13 -10.41 0.40
CA ARG A 10 -12.69 -10.41 0.25
C ARG A 10 -12.32 -8.95 0.46
N ILE A 11 -11.88 -8.62 1.66
CA ILE A 11 -11.45 -7.29 2.01
C ILE A 11 -10.29 -7.09 1.04
N ARG A 12 -10.51 -6.23 0.04
CA ARG A 12 -9.49 -5.95 -0.95
C ARG A 12 -8.29 -5.46 -0.18
N ALA A 13 -7.13 -6.08 -0.42
CA ALA A 13 -5.89 -5.62 0.19
C ALA A 13 -5.70 -4.13 -0.15
N SER A 14 -5.31 -3.35 0.85
CA SER A 14 -5.04 -1.92 0.75
C SER A 14 -3.68 -1.64 1.34
N LEU A 15 -3.04 -0.59 0.85
CA LEU A 15 -1.74 -0.18 1.37
C LEU A 15 -1.82 0.25 2.83
N SER A 16 -2.96 0.82 3.26
CA SER A 16 -3.23 1.20 4.65
C SER A 16 -3.45 0.00 5.60
N ASP A 17 -3.61 -1.21 5.08
CA ASP A 17 -3.72 -2.45 5.90
C ASP A 17 -2.33 -3.00 6.25
N LEU A 18 -1.27 -2.44 5.65
CA LEU A 18 0.11 -2.83 5.87
C LEU A 18 0.71 -1.94 6.96
N ASP A 19 1.22 -2.57 8.01
CA ASP A 19 1.90 -1.90 9.13
C ASP A 19 3.43 -1.88 8.95
N ASN A 20 3.98 -2.92 8.29
CA ASN A 20 5.42 -3.11 8.12
C ASN A 20 5.76 -3.77 6.79
N GLU A 21 7.03 -3.67 6.42
CA GLU A 21 7.63 -4.32 5.26
C GLU A 21 7.45 -5.85 5.29
N GLU A 22 7.56 -6.50 6.44
CA GLU A 22 7.34 -7.95 6.60
C GLU A 22 5.90 -8.36 6.21
N ALA A 23 4.91 -7.49 6.46
CA ALA A 23 3.53 -7.75 6.06
C ALA A 23 3.40 -7.81 4.53
N ILE A 24 4.22 -7.05 3.80
CA ILE A 24 4.28 -7.04 2.33
C ILE A 24 4.75 -8.40 1.81
N GLU A 25 5.79 -8.97 2.40
CA GLU A 25 6.37 -10.26 2.00
C GLU A 25 5.40 -11.44 2.23
N ASN A 26 4.58 -11.34 3.29
CA ASN A 26 3.54 -12.30 3.64
C ASN A 26 2.32 -12.25 2.72
N LEU A 27 2.19 -11.23 1.86
CA LEU A 27 1.08 -11.15 0.91
C LEU A 27 1.20 -12.13 -0.26
N SER A 28 0.03 -12.55 -0.76
CA SER A 28 -0.08 -13.28 -2.01
C SER A 28 0.13 -12.35 -3.22
N VAL A 29 0.63 -12.90 -4.34
CA VAL A 29 0.79 -12.20 -5.64
C VAL A 29 -0.47 -11.41 -6.04
N ARG A 30 -1.64 -11.99 -5.76
CA ARG A 30 -2.92 -11.36 -6.05
C ARG A 30 -3.18 -10.12 -5.19
N GLN A 31 -2.87 -10.17 -3.89
CA GLN A 31 -2.99 -9.03 -2.98
C GLN A 31 -2.00 -7.91 -3.35
N LEU A 32 -0.76 -8.26 -3.71
CA LEU A 32 0.24 -7.30 -4.18
C LEU A 32 -0.25 -6.56 -5.44
N LYS A 33 -0.75 -7.29 -6.44
CA LYS A 33 -1.34 -6.70 -7.66
C LYS A 33 -2.56 -5.83 -7.34
N GLU A 34 -3.40 -6.25 -6.40
CA GLU A 34 -4.55 -5.46 -5.97
C GLU A 34 -4.12 -4.13 -5.32
N ILE A 35 -3.11 -4.14 -4.45
CA ILE A 35 -2.56 -2.92 -3.84
C ILE A 35 -1.98 -1.99 -4.90
N LEU A 36 -1.18 -2.52 -5.83
CA LEU A 36 -0.59 -1.73 -6.92
C LEU A 36 -1.68 -1.13 -7.81
N ALA A 37 -2.69 -1.92 -8.18
CA ALA A 37 -3.82 -1.44 -9.00
C ALA A 37 -4.63 -0.34 -8.31
N ARG A 38 -4.86 -0.45 -7.00
CA ARG A 38 -5.60 0.56 -6.21
C ARG A 38 -4.84 1.88 -6.07
N ASN A 39 -3.51 1.82 -6.12
CA ASN A 39 -2.64 2.99 -6.10
C ASN A 39 -2.24 3.44 -7.52
N PHE A 40 -2.91 2.93 -8.56
CA PHE A 40 -2.65 3.24 -9.96
C PHE A 40 -1.18 3.01 -10.39
N VAL A 41 -0.48 2.11 -9.71
CA VAL A 41 0.89 1.72 -10.07
C VAL A 41 0.85 0.70 -11.19
N ASN A 42 1.54 1.00 -12.28
CA ASN A 42 1.65 0.08 -13.40
C ASN A 42 2.58 -1.09 -13.04
N TYR A 43 2.02 -2.30 -13.04
CA TYR A 43 2.77 -3.54 -12.85
C TYR A 43 2.81 -4.41 -14.11
N SER A 44 2.47 -3.83 -15.26
CA SER A 44 2.58 -4.48 -16.57
C SER A 44 4.02 -4.97 -16.78
N GLY A 45 4.18 -6.25 -17.11
CA GLY A 45 5.49 -6.90 -17.29
C GLY A 45 6.06 -7.60 -16.05
N CYS A 46 5.45 -7.46 -14.86
CA CYS A 46 5.85 -8.29 -13.71
C CYS A 46 5.33 -9.72 -13.85
N CYS A 47 6.26 -10.67 -13.94
CA CYS A 47 5.97 -12.10 -13.98
C CYS A 47 6.20 -12.76 -12.61
N GLU A 48 7.10 -12.20 -11.81
CA GLU A 48 7.55 -12.80 -10.55
C GLU A 48 7.01 -12.10 -9.31
N LYS A 49 6.92 -12.84 -8.19
CA LYS A 49 6.43 -12.30 -6.90
C LYS A 49 7.35 -11.18 -6.38
N TRP A 50 8.66 -11.37 -6.49
CA TRP A 50 9.65 -10.42 -6.00
C TRP A 50 9.53 -9.05 -6.69
N GLU A 51 9.24 -9.02 -7.99
CA GLU A 51 9.06 -7.75 -8.71
C GLU A 51 7.87 -6.95 -8.17
N LEU A 52 6.80 -7.65 -7.78
CA LEU A 52 5.63 -7.03 -7.16
C LEU A 52 5.94 -6.57 -5.74
N LEU A 53 6.71 -7.35 -4.98
CA LEU A 53 7.18 -6.96 -3.64
C LEU A 53 7.98 -5.67 -3.72
N GLU A 54 9.00 -5.60 -4.56
CA GLU A 54 9.84 -4.40 -4.76
C GLU A 54 8.99 -3.16 -5.09
N ARG A 55 8.01 -3.31 -5.97
CA ARG A 55 7.09 -2.22 -6.32
C ARG A 55 6.20 -1.81 -5.15
N VAL A 56 5.70 -2.76 -4.35
CA VAL A 56 4.87 -2.46 -3.17
C VAL A 56 5.71 -1.88 -2.04
N HIS A 57 6.94 -2.34 -1.79
CA HIS A 57 7.88 -1.75 -0.82
C HIS A 57 8.18 -0.29 -1.16
N ARG A 58 8.51 -0.02 -2.44
CA ARG A 58 8.72 1.35 -2.90
C ARG A 58 7.47 2.20 -2.71
N LEU A 59 6.31 1.69 -3.13
CA LEU A 59 5.04 2.39 -2.98
C LEU A 59 4.70 2.66 -1.50
N TYR A 60 5.00 1.73 -0.59
CA TYR A 60 4.78 1.87 0.84
C TYR A 60 5.60 3.02 1.42
N ARG A 61 6.90 3.06 1.13
CA ARG A 61 7.81 4.13 1.56
C ARG A 61 7.44 5.49 0.97
N GLU A 62 7.04 5.52 -0.30
CA GLU A 62 6.58 6.76 -0.95
C GLU A 62 5.27 7.26 -0.36
N ASN A 63 4.33 6.36 0.00
CA ASN A 63 3.08 6.74 0.68
C ASN A 63 3.33 7.30 2.08
N GLU A 64 4.21 6.67 2.86
CA GLU A 64 4.67 7.16 4.17
C GLU A 64 5.28 8.55 4.05
N HIS A 65 6.16 8.75 3.06
CA HIS A 65 6.78 10.04 2.79
C HIS A 65 5.75 11.08 2.33
N ASN A 66 4.83 10.74 1.43
CA ASN A 66 3.79 11.65 0.96
C ASN A 66 2.82 12.06 2.08
N ARG A 67 2.49 11.13 2.99
CA ARG A 67 1.68 11.41 4.19
C ARG A 67 2.40 12.34 5.16
N LYS A 68 3.72 12.17 5.36
CA LYS A 68 4.56 13.12 6.10
C LYS A 68 4.75 14.44 5.37
N SER A 69 4.73 14.44 4.04
CA SER A 69 5.00 15.63 3.25
C SER A 69 3.87 16.65 3.32
N MET A 70 2.64 16.18 3.52
CA MET A 70 1.48 17.05 3.79
C MET A 70 1.58 17.79 5.14
N GLU A 71 2.44 17.34 6.06
CA GLU A 71 2.64 18.00 7.35
C GLU A 71 3.75 19.07 7.32
N ASN A 72 4.68 19.02 6.35
CA ASN A 72 5.75 20.01 6.22
C ASN A 72 5.37 21.32 5.50
N VAL A 73 4.19 21.38 4.87
CA VAL A 73 3.66 22.60 4.23
C VAL A 73 2.95 23.55 5.21
N SER A 74 2.99 23.27 6.52
CA SER A 74 2.38 24.15 7.55
C SER A 74 3.39 24.87 8.45
N ILE A 75 4.69 24.62 8.34
CA ILE A 75 5.72 25.26 9.18
C ILE A 75 6.67 26.09 8.31
N THR A 76 6.15 27.13 7.68
CA THR A 76 6.94 28.34 7.47
C THR A 76 6.45 29.40 8.46
N PRO A 77 7.13 29.61 9.60
CA PRO A 77 7.00 30.88 10.30
C PRO A 77 7.62 31.94 9.40
N ASN A 78 6.80 32.61 8.58
CA ASN A 78 7.21 33.83 7.91
C ASN A 78 7.21 34.98 8.92
N THR A 79 8.24 34.98 9.78
CA THR A 79 8.82 36.23 10.24
C THR A 79 9.28 37.01 9.00
N CYS A 80 8.54 38.05 8.64
CA CYS A 80 9.02 39.41 8.31
C CYS A 80 8.11 40.12 7.29
N ALA A 81 7.47 41.22 7.74
CA ALA A 81 7.36 42.50 7.06
C ALA A 81 6.90 43.54 8.08
#